data_AF-A0A3B9L4U8-F1
#
_entry.id   AF-A0A3B9L4U8-F1
#
_cell.length_a   1.000
_cell.length_b   1.000
_cell.length_c   1.000
_cell.angle_alpha   90.00
_cell.angle_beta   90.00
_cell.angle_gamma   90.00
#
_symmetry.space_group_name_H-M   'P 1'
#
loop_
_entity.id
_entity.type
_entity.pdbx_description
1 polymer ?
#
loop_
_entity_poly.entity_id
_entity_poly.type
_entity_poly.pdbx_seq_one_letter_code
_entity_poly.pdbx_strand_id
1 'polypeptide(L)'
;MIDFYNSEVRRYQLFCANKTKDEQPSIDEFINTDTTKISWNRSLKADLGKGKLFNFRELSIVSSMYRPFSKQIVYFNPNLNAYVNQIPRIFPNAEAKNQVIYLSGSGNSGKEFSALVTDAIPDLNMQHSGGQGFPEYIYEAGNQIDSTAQHST
;
A
#
# COMPACT_ATOMS: atom_id res chain seq x y z
N MET A 1 -13.90 -3.58 -5.72
CA MET A 1 -13.59 -3.30 -4.30
C MET A 1 -13.92 -1.86 -3.90
N ILE A 2 -13.34 -0.82 -4.53
CA ILE A 2 -13.55 0.60 -4.13
C ILE A 2 -15.03 0.99 -4.12
N ASP A 3 -15.79 0.63 -5.14
CA ASP A 3 -17.22 0.96 -5.20
C ASP A 3 -18.03 0.32 -4.06
N PHE A 4 -17.69 -0.93 -3.73
CA PHE A 4 -18.30 -1.65 -2.61
C PHE A 4 -17.97 -0.96 -1.29
N TYR A 5 -16.70 -0.64 -1.03
CA TYR A 5 -16.29 0.13 0.14
C TYR A 5 -17.08 1.45 0.25
N ASN A 6 -17.13 2.23 -0.83
CA ASN A 6 -17.84 3.50 -0.85
C ASN A 6 -19.35 3.34 -0.63
N SER A 7 -19.95 2.24 -1.09
CA SER A 7 -21.35 1.93 -0.81
C SER A 7 -21.58 1.64 0.68
N GLU A 8 -20.66 0.93 1.33
CA GLU A 8 -20.72 0.65 2.78
C GLU A 8 -20.53 1.92 3.61
N VAL A 9 -19.63 2.82 3.19
CA VAL A 9 -19.48 4.16 3.78
C VAL A 9 -20.80 4.92 3.71
N ARG A 10 -21.41 5.01 2.52
CA ARG A 10 -22.69 5.71 2.35
C ARG A 10 -23.80 5.06 3.19
N ARG A 11 -23.87 3.73 3.22
CA ARG A 11 -24.84 2.98 4.03
C ARG A 11 -24.68 3.32 5.51
N TYR A 12 -23.45 3.35 6.02
CA TYR A 12 -23.17 3.68 7.43
C TYR A 12 -23.53 5.12 7.76
N GLN A 13 -23.14 6.08 6.91
CA GLN A 13 -23.45 7.50 7.11
C GLN A 13 -24.97 7.74 7.12
N LEU A 14 -25.72 7.11 6.20
CA LEU A 14 -27.17 7.20 6.17
C LEU A 14 -27.82 6.58 7.42
N PHE A 15 -27.32 5.42 7.88
CA PHE A 15 -27.84 4.76 9.08
C PHE A 15 -27.60 5.58 10.36
N CYS A 16 -26.48 6.32 10.40
CA CYS A 16 -26.06 7.11 11.55
C CYS A 16 -26.54 8.57 11.51
N ALA A 17 -27.12 9.04 10.40
CA ALA A 17 -27.44 10.46 10.18
C ALA A 17 -28.31 11.10 11.29
N ASN A 18 -29.19 10.31 11.91
CA ASN A 18 -30.09 10.76 12.98
C ASN A 18 -29.79 10.11 14.33
N LYS A 19 -28.56 9.61 14.54
CA LYS A 19 -28.16 8.88 15.74
C LYS A 19 -27.02 9.58 16.46
N THR A 20 -27.11 9.63 17.78
CA THR A 20 -25.99 10.01 18.64
C THR A 20 -24.89 8.95 18.57
N LYS A 21 -23.65 9.29 18.96
CA LYS A 21 -22.51 8.36 18.89
C LYS A 21 -22.75 7.06 19.66
N ASP A 22 -23.47 7.12 20.78
CA ASP A 22 -23.75 5.95 21.62
C ASP A 22 -24.79 5.01 21.00
N GLU A 23 -25.61 5.52 20.06
CA GLU A 23 -26.60 4.74 19.32
C GLU A 23 -26.04 4.17 18.01
N GLN A 24 -24.82 4.54 17.64
CA GLN A 24 -24.17 4.05 16.43
C GLN A 24 -23.59 2.66 16.69
N PRO A 25 -23.88 1.67 15.81
CA PRO A 25 -23.35 0.34 15.97
C PRO A 25 -21.84 0.37 15.72
N SER A 26 -21.14 -0.64 16.25
CA SER A 26 -19.76 -0.85 15.89
C SER A 26 -19.63 -1.11 14.38
N ILE A 27 -18.51 -0.70 13.80
CA ILE A 27 -18.26 -0.90 12.37
C ILE A 27 -18.26 -2.40 12.03
N ASP A 28 -17.73 -3.23 12.91
CA ASP A 28 -17.63 -4.69 12.72
C ASP A 28 -19.00 -5.38 12.66
N GLU A 29 -19.97 -4.93 13.45
CA GLU A 29 -21.34 -5.46 13.42
C GLU A 29 -22.14 -4.95 12.22
N PHE A 30 -21.76 -3.78 11.69
CA PHE A 30 -22.50 -3.15 10.62
C PHE A 30 -22.11 -3.64 9.22
N ILE A 31 -20.81 -3.77 8.96
CA ILE A 31 -20.27 -3.98 7.61
C ILE A 31 -20.57 -5.38 7.07
N ASN A 32 -20.66 -5.50 5.75
CA ASN A 32 -20.68 -6.79 5.08
C ASN A 32 -19.24 -7.35 4.94
N THR A 33 -19.04 -8.58 5.43
CA THR A 33 -17.75 -9.27 5.50
C THR A 33 -17.53 -10.29 4.39
N ASP A 34 -18.34 -10.27 3.32
CA ASP A 34 -18.16 -11.07 2.11
C ASP A 34 -16.77 -10.80 1.48
N THR A 35 -15.89 -11.79 1.62
CA THR A 35 -14.49 -11.71 1.18
C THR A 35 -14.34 -11.64 -0.34
N THR A 36 -15.39 -11.96 -1.11
CA THR A 36 -15.40 -11.80 -2.58
C THR A 36 -15.56 -10.32 -2.99
N LYS A 37 -16.01 -9.45 -2.07
CA LYS A 37 -16.23 -8.02 -2.33
C LYS A 37 -15.06 -7.16 -1.86
N ILE A 38 -14.55 -7.47 -0.67
CA ILE A 38 -13.49 -6.70 -0.01
C ILE A 38 -12.78 -7.53 1.08
N SER A 39 -11.48 -7.29 1.23
CA SER A 39 -10.72 -7.74 2.40
C SER A 39 -10.56 -6.56 3.36
N TRP A 40 -11.26 -6.61 4.49
CA TRP A 40 -11.23 -5.54 5.48
C TRP A 40 -9.95 -5.58 6.32
N ASN A 41 -9.35 -4.42 6.53
CA ASN A 41 -8.27 -4.23 7.51
C ASN A 41 -8.65 -3.11 8.50
N ARG A 42 -7.85 -2.97 9.57
CA ARG A 42 -8.09 -1.97 10.63
C ARG A 42 -8.22 -0.54 10.08
N SER A 43 -7.35 -0.16 9.15
CA SER A 43 -7.33 1.18 8.56
C SER A 43 -8.58 1.47 7.72
N LEU A 44 -9.03 0.51 6.90
CA LEU A 44 -10.25 0.64 6.11
C LEU A 44 -11.49 0.81 6.99
N LYS A 45 -11.60 0.05 8.08
CA LYS A 45 -12.70 0.16 9.04
C LYS A 45 -12.70 1.53 9.73
N ALA A 46 -11.51 1.99 10.16
CA ALA A 46 -11.36 3.31 10.78
C ALA A 46 -11.69 4.45 9.81
N ASP A 47 -11.27 4.35 8.54
CA ASP A 47 -11.58 5.33 7.50
C ASP A 47 -13.08 5.32 7.14
N LEU A 48 -13.74 4.15 7.19
CA LEU A 48 -15.19 4.04 6.96
C LEU A 48 -15.98 4.77 8.05
N GLY A 49 -15.62 4.57 9.33
CA GLY A 49 -16.24 5.28 10.44
C GLY A 49 -16.09 6.81 10.36
N LYS A 50 -15.03 7.29 9.70
CA LYS A 50 -14.79 8.71 9.41
C LYS A 50 -15.52 9.22 8.17
N GLY A 51 -16.24 8.37 7.45
CA GLY A 51 -16.93 8.76 6.21
C GLY A 51 -15.99 8.99 5.02
N LYS A 52 -14.75 8.50 5.08
CA LYS A 52 -13.77 8.72 4.01
C LYS A 52 -14.16 7.92 2.76
N LEU A 53 -14.24 8.59 1.62
CA LEU A 53 -14.46 7.95 0.33
C LEU A 53 -13.15 7.82 -0.46
N PHE A 54 -13.07 6.78 -1.27
CA PHE A 54 -11.92 6.55 -2.16
C PHE A 54 -12.32 6.65 -3.61
N ASN A 55 -11.41 7.19 -4.44
CA ASN A 55 -11.57 7.20 -5.89
C ASN A 55 -10.50 6.31 -6.50
N PHE A 56 -10.87 5.54 -7.51
CA PHE A 56 -9.92 4.81 -8.32
C PHE A 56 -8.97 5.79 -9.02
N ARG A 57 -7.68 5.48 -8.99
CA ARG A 57 -6.63 6.26 -9.65
C ARG A 57 -5.81 5.34 -10.54
N GLU A 58 -5.88 5.55 -11.84
CA GLU A 58 -5.13 4.74 -12.81
C GLU A 58 -3.62 4.79 -12.57
N LEU A 59 -3.09 5.97 -12.19
CA LEU A 59 -1.68 6.16 -11.82
C LEU A 59 -1.22 5.40 -10.56
N SER A 60 -2.14 4.77 -9.83
CA SER A 60 -1.80 3.86 -8.73
C SER A 60 -1.56 2.43 -9.20
N ILE A 61 -1.80 2.11 -10.48
CA ILE A 61 -1.47 0.81 -11.07
C ILE A 61 0.02 0.81 -11.43
N VAL A 62 0.79 -0.04 -10.75
CA VAL A 62 2.25 -0.06 -10.87
C VAL A 62 2.77 -1.49 -10.97
N SER A 63 3.94 -1.66 -11.58
CA SER A 63 4.67 -2.93 -11.56
C SER A 63 5.38 -3.10 -10.21
N SER A 64 5.17 -4.25 -9.57
CA SER A 64 5.82 -4.65 -8.33
C SER A 64 6.53 -6.00 -8.51
N MET A 65 7.70 -6.17 -7.91
CA MET A 65 8.38 -7.45 -7.85
C MET A 65 7.79 -8.27 -6.69
N TYR A 66 6.87 -9.19 -7.01
CA TYR A 66 6.16 -9.96 -6.00
C TYR A 66 7.06 -11.06 -5.40
N ARG A 67 7.78 -11.79 -6.25
CA ARG A 67 8.75 -12.82 -5.87
C ARG A 67 9.99 -12.68 -6.76
N PRO A 68 11.12 -13.33 -6.44
CA PRO A 68 12.32 -13.23 -7.26
C PRO A 68 11.98 -13.59 -8.71
N PHE A 69 12.34 -12.70 -9.63
CA PHE A 69 12.10 -12.84 -11.07
C PHE A 69 10.61 -12.90 -11.49
N SER A 70 9.68 -12.51 -10.62
CA SER A 70 8.23 -12.56 -10.85
C SER A 70 7.57 -11.21 -10.56
N LYS A 71 7.41 -10.39 -11.60
CA LYS A 71 6.69 -9.11 -11.54
C LYS A 71 5.17 -9.33 -11.59
N GLN A 72 4.43 -8.51 -10.87
CA GLN A 72 2.96 -8.43 -10.93
C GLN A 72 2.53 -6.97 -11.01
N ILE A 73 1.35 -6.76 -11.59
CA ILE A 73 0.69 -5.45 -11.55
C ILE A 73 -0.08 -5.35 -10.23
N VAL A 74 0.18 -4.30 -9.47
CA VAL A 74 -0.49 -4.03 -8.19
C VAL A 74 -1.15 -2.67 -8.21
N TYR A 75 -2.21 -2.53 -7.44
CA TYR A 75 -2.79 -1.21 -7.13
C TYR A 75 -2.12 -0.67 -5.86
N PHE A 76 -1.10 0.17 -6.03
CA PHE A 76 -0.33 0.79 -4.95
C PHE A 76 -0.91 2.17 -4.61
N ASN A 77 -1.67 2.23 -3.52
CA ASN A 77 -2.27 3.44 -2.99
C ASN A 77 -2.09 3.48 -1.46
N PRO A 78 -1.39 4.49 -0.91
CA PRO A 78 -1.15 4.60 0.53
C PRO A 78 -2.40 4.56 1.43
N ASN A 79 -3.59 4.85 0.88
CA ASN A 79 -4.83 4.76 1.63
C ASN A 79 -5.46 3.37 1.64
N LEU A 80 -5.12 2.51 0.68
CA LEU A 80 -5.73 1.19 0.48
C LEU A 80 -4.76 0.04 0.83
N ASN A 81 -3.46 0.29 0.80
CA ASN A 81 -2.45 -0.64 1.31
C ASN A 81 -2.25 -0.40 2.82
N ALA A 82 -2.29 -1.48 3.62
CA ALA A 82 -2.17 -1.37 5.07
C ALA A 82 -0.81 -0.80 5.53
N TYR A 83 0.26 -1.16 4.84
CA TYR A 83 1.62 -0.72 5.13
C TYR A 83 2.35 -0.40 3.82
N VAL A 84 2.78 0.86 3.67
CA VAL A 84 3.58 1.31 2.51
C VAL A 84 5.02 1.67 2.87
N ASN A 85 5.32 1.82 4.16
CA ASN A 85 6.66 2.12 4.68
C ASN A 85 7.33 3.29 3.92
N GLN A 86 8.60 3.14 3.54
CA GLN A 86 9.36 4.16 2.79
C GLN A 86 9.14 4.10 1.27
N ILE A 87 8.31 3.18 0.76
CA ILE A 87 8.12 3.02 -0.69
C ILE A 87 7.69 4.33 -1.37
N PRO A 88 6.80 5.18 -0.82
CA PRO A 88 6.47 6.47 -1.45
C PRO A 88 7.65 7.45 -1.59
N ARG A 89 8.74 7.26 -0.83
CA ARG A 89 9.98 8.03 -0.98
C ARG A 89 10.98 7.37 -1.93
N ILE A 90 10.84 6.08 -2.20
CA ILE A 90 11.73 5.32 -3.10
C ILE A 90 11.14 5.29 -4.52
N PHE A 91 9.82 5.14 -4.62
CA PHE A 91 9.01 5.13 -5.83
C PHE A 91 7.80 6.06 -5.62
N PRO A 92 7.95 7.38 -5.75
CA PRO A 92 6.88 8.36 -5.47
C PRO A 92 5.68 8.27 -6.43
N ASN A 93 5.87 7.75 -7.64
CA ASN A 93 4.82 7.55 -8.63
C ASN A 93 5.18 6.38 -9.56
N ALA A 94 4.26 6.02 -10.47
CA ALA A 94 4.41 4.90 -11.40
C ALA A 94 5.59 5.03 -12.39
N GLU A 95 6.04 6.26 -12.66
CA GLU A 95 7.08 6.57 -13.64
C GLU A 95 8.46 6.72 -13.01
N ALA A 96 8.53 6.75 -11.68
CA ALA A 96 9.78 6.94 -10.95
C ALA A 96 10.77 5.81 -11.25
N LYS A 97 11.98 6.18 -11.67
CA LYS A 97 13.07 5.25 -11.93
C LYS A 97 13.96 5.14 -10.70
N ASN A 98 14.19 3.93 -10.23
CA ASN A 98 15.10 3.68 -9.11
C ASN A 98 15.61 2.24 -9.20
N GLN A 99 16.73 1.96 -8.56
CA GLN A 99 17.20 0.60 -8.32
C GLN A 99 17.26 0.35 -6.82
N VAL A 100 16.88 -0.86 -6.40
CA VAL A 100 16.89 -1.26 -5.00
C VAL A 100 17.60 -2.60 -4.89
N ILE A 101 18.67 -2.64 -4.10
CA ILE A 101 19.27 -3.91 -3.66
C ILE A 101 18.42 -4.43 -2.51
N TYR A 102 17.75 -5.56 -2.70
CA TYR A 102 16.84 -6.13 -1.72
C TYR A 102 17.39 -7.44 -1.16
N LEU A 103 17.58 -7.47 0.16
CA LEU A 103 18.21 -8.56 0.89
C LEU A 103 17.17 -9.45 1.56
N SER A 104 17.52 -10.72 1.80
CA SER A 104 16.81 -11.55 2.78
C SER A 104 16.77 -10.89 4.15
N GLY A 105 15.62 -10.94 4.82
CA GLY A 105 15.44 -10.39 6.15
C GLY A 105 16.28 -11.14 7.19
N SER A 106 16.54 -10.49 8.34
CA SER A 106 17.37 -11.04 9.41
C SER A 106 16.70 -12.13 10.26
N GLY A 107 15.44 -12.46 9.99
CA GLY A 107 14.69 -13.47 10.73
C GLY A 107 15.25 -14.88 10.55
N ASN A 108 15.22 -15.68 11.63
CA ASN A 108 15.72 -17.06 11.64
C ASN A 108 14.77 -18.01 10.89
N SER A 109 14.99 -18.12 9.59
CA SER A 109 14.21 -18.96 8.70
C SER A 109 14.83 -20.31 8.38
N GLY A 110 16.09 -20.50 8.74
CA GLY A 110 16.93 -21.60 8.25
C GLY A 110 17.30 -21.49 6.77
N LYS A 111 17.01 -20.37 6.08
CA LYS A 111 17.44 -20.13 4.70
C LYS A 111 18.76 -19.38 4.64
N GLU A 112 19.56 -19.69 3.64
CA GLU A 112 20.79 -18.96 3.35
C GLU A 112 20.49 -17.52 2.92
N PHE A 113 21.45 -16.63 3.18
CA PHE A 113 21.38 -15.24 2.76
C PHE A 113 21.31 -15.13 1.24
N SER A 114 20.49 -14.20 0.74
CA SER A 114 20.49 -13.85 -0.68
C SER A 114 20.14 -12.37 -0.91
N ALA A 115 20.52 -11.87 -2.08
CA ALA A 115 20.28 -10.51 -2.52
C ALA A 115 19.77 -10.51 -3.97
N LEU A 116 18.89 -9.56 -4.29
CA LEU A 116 18.41 -9.32 -5.65
C LEU A 116 18.27 -7.81 -5.88
N VAL A 117 18.77 -7.32 -7.02
CA VAL A 117 18.48 -5.94 -7.46
C VAL A 117 17.15 -5.90 -8.20
N THR A 118 16.34 -4.88 -7.95
CA THR A 118 15.09 -4.63 -8.68
C THR A 118 14.90 -3.16 -9.01
N ASP A 119 14.28 -2.92 -10.17
CA ASP A 119 13.82 -1.63 -10.68
C ASP A 119 12.32 -1.37 -10.41
N ALA A 120 11.67 -2.27 -9.67
CA ALA A 120 10.24 -2.24 -9.37
C ALA A 120 10.02 -2.24 -7.85
N ILE A 121 8.81 -1.86 -7.41
CA ILE A 121 8.46 -1.87 -5.98
C ILE A 121 8.55 -3.31 -5.45
N PRO A 122 9.43 -3.62 -4.48
CA PRO A 122 9.52 -4.96 -3.92
C PRO A 122 8.34 -5.24 -2.98
N ASP A 123 7.73 -6.41 -3.11
CA ASP A 123 6.84 -6.94 -2.06
C ASP A 123 7.67 -7.27 -0.80
N LEU A 124 7.07 -7.12 0.38
CA LEU A 124 7.73 -7.42 1.66
C LEU A 124 8.29 -8.86 1.68
N ASN A 125 7.53 -9.80 1.10
CA ASN A 125 7.88 -11.22 1.04
C ASN A 125 8.54 -11.62 -0.29
N MET A 126 9.00 -10.65 -1.09
CA MET A 126 9.83 -10.94 -2.26
C MET A 126 11.08 -11.71 -1.85
N GLN A 127 11.69 -11.30 -0.74
CA GLN A 127 12.75 -12.04 -0.08
C GLN A 127 12.24 -12.66 1.21
N HIS A 128 12.88 -13.75 1.63
CA HIS A 128 12.45 -14.48 2.82
C HIS A 128 12.69 -13.67 4.11
N SER A 129 11.96 -14.00 5.19
CA SER A 129 12.02 -13.31 6.49
C SER A 129 11.68 -11.82 6.49
N GLY A 130 10.93 -11.33 5.50
CA GLY A 130 10.59 -9.91 5.38
C GLY A 130 11.83 -9.11 4.98
N GLY A 131 12.09 -9.03 3.67
CA GLY A 131 13.34 -8.47 3.17
C GLY A 131 13.53 -6.97 3.45
N GLN A 132 14.77 -6.50 3.27
CA GLN A 132 15.14 -5.10 3.45
C GLN A 132 15.76 -4.55 2.16
N GLY A 133 15.28 -3.38 1.74
CA GLY A 133 15.74 -2.69 0.54
C GLY A 133 16.69 -1.54 0.83
N PHE A 134 17.74 -1.45 0.01
CA PHE A 134 18.71 -0.36 -0.03
C PHE A 134 18.57 0.34 -1.38
N PRO A 135 17.85 1.47 -1.46
CA PRO A 135 17.59 2.16 -2.71
C PRO A 135 18.80 3.01 -3.14
N GLU A 136 18.97 3.16 -4.45
CA GLU A 136 19.94 4.08 -5.05
C GLU A 136 19.54 5.54 -4.80
N TYR A 137 18.25 5.86 -4.97
CA TYR A 137 17.71 7.20 -4.75
C TYR A 137 16.65 7.23 -3.65
N ILE A 138 16.62 8.34 -2.90
CA ILE A 138 15.49 8.72 -2.05
C ILE A 138 14.94 10.05 -2.58
N TYR A 139 13.68 10.05 -2.97
CA TYR A 139 12.97 11.22 -3.48
C TYR A 139 12.46 12.08 -2.32
N GLU A 140 12.61 13.40 -2.44
CA GLU A 140 12.02 14.37 -1.53
C GLU A 140 10.57 14.68 -1.92
N ALA A 141 9.74 14.93 -0.91
CA ALA A 141 8.36 15.33 -1.11
C ALA A 141 8.32 16.77 -1.62
N GLY A 142 8.28 16.97 -2.94
CA GLY A 142 8.15 18.32 -3.50
C GLY A 142 8.59 18.51 -4.94
N ASN A 143 9.40 17.62 -5.51
CA ASN A 143 9.83 17.77 -6.90
C ASN A 143 8.97 16.88 -7.80
N GLN A 144 8.04 17.50 -8.54
CA GLN A 144 7.89 17.09 -9.93
C GLN A 144 9.31 17.07 -10.51
N ILE A 145 9.79 15.90 -10.91
CA ILE A 145 11.19 15.72 -11.27
C ILE A 145 11.41 16.47 -12.60
N ASP A 146 11.87 17.71 -12.50
CA ASP A 146 12.93 18.17 -13.37
C ASP A 146 14.15 17.28 -13.08
N SER A 147 14.65 16.69 -14.15
CA SER A 147 15.72 15.69 -14.15
C SER A 147 17.05 16.28 -13.69
N THR A 148 17.30 16.29 -12.38
CA THR A 148 18.66 16.40 -11.83
C THR A 148 18.77 15.57 -10.56
N ALA A 149 19.18 14.31 -10.71
CA ALA A 149 19.73 13.53 -9.62
C ALA A 149 21.05 14.20 -9.18
N GLN A 150 21.11 14.72 -7.96
CA GLN A 150 22.35 15.24 -7.39
C GLN A 150 23.17 14.08 -6.83
N HIS A 151 24.31 13.80 -7.47
CA HIS A 151 25.37 12.98 -6.90
C HIS A 151 26.02 13.72 -5.73
N SER A 152 25.97 13.11 -4.54
CA SER A 152 26.89 13.44 -3.46
C SER A 152 27.96 12.35 -3.42
N THR A 153 29.14 12.67 -3.92
CA THR A 153 30.40 11.91 -3.69
C THR A 153 30.85 12.02 -2.25
#